data_AF-A0A2Z4L8B7-F1
#
_entry.id   AF-A0A2Z4L8B7-F1
#
_cell.length_a   1.000
_cell.length_b   1.000
_cell.length_c   1.000
_cell.angle_alpha   90.00
_cell.angle_beta   90.00
_cell.angle_gamma   90.00
#
_symmetry.space_group_name_H-M   'P 1'
#
loop_
_entity.id
_entity.type
_entity.pdbx_description
1 polymer ?
#
loop_
_entity_poly.entity_id
_entity_poly.type
_entity_poly.pdbx_seq_one_letter_code
_entity_poly.pdbx_strand_id
1 'polypeptide(L)'
;MSTNDIQATQSSTITLTAALNDDSINSGKVIFKINGKTVKDANSKVIYAKIVNGTANVEYALPASMKVSSYTITATYMPISGEKLTSEATLLVTKE
;
A
#
# COMPACT_ATOMS: atom_id res chain seq x y z
N MET A 1 9.19 10.01 -0.37
CA MET A 1 8.14 9.13 -0.91
C MET A 1 6.77 9.66 -0.51
N SER A 2 5.74 9.35 -1.29
CA SER A 2 4.34 9.67 -1.02
C SER A 2 3.44 8.46 -1.28
N THR A 3 2.31 8.42 -0.60
CA THR A 3 1.18 7.51 -0.85
C THR A 3 -0.10 8.35 -0.84
N ASN A 4 -1.11 7.93 -1.60
CA ASN A 4 -2.33 8.71 -1.79
C ASN A 4 -3.49 8.18 -0.93
N ASP A 5 -4.39 9.09 -0.56
CA ASP A 5 -5.67 8.72 0.03
C ASP A 5 -6.54 7.94 -0.97
N ILE A 6 -7.32 7.00 -0.46
CA ILE A 6 -8.19 6.13 -1.25
C ILE A 6 -9.58 6.13 -0.62
N GLN A 7 -10.61 6.29 -1.45
CA GLN A 7 -11.99 6.02 -1.06
C GLN A 7 -12.47 4.77 -1.78
N ALA A 8 -13.09 3.86 -1.03
CA ALA A 8 -13.51 2.56 -1.56
C ALA A 8 -14.84 2.11 -0.91
N THR A 9 -15.55 1.22 -1.59
CA THR A 9 -16.69 0.49 -1.00
C THR A 9 -16.21 -0.83 -0.40
N GLN A 10 -17.01 -1.43 0.48
CA GLN A 10 -16.70 -2.77 1.02
C GLN A 10 -16.51 -3.80 -0.10
N SER A 11 -15.65 -4.79 0.13
CA SER A 11 -15.38 -5.89 -0.81
C SER A 11 -14.87 -5.47 -2.19
N SER A 12 -14.46 -4.20 -2.38
CA SER A 12 -13.84 -3.73 -3.61
C SER A 12 -12.33 -4.04 -3.64
N THR A 13 -11.78 -4.05 -4.84
CA THR A 13 -10.32 -4.06 -5.04
C THR A 13 -9.81 -2.64 -5.14
N ILE A 14 -8.79 -2.31 -4.35
CA ILE A 14 -8.10 -1.01 -4.40
C ILE A 14 -6.69 -1.16 -4.94
N THR A 15 -6.13 -0.08 -5.48
CA THR A 15 -4.72 -0.01 -5.86
C THR A 15 -3.96 0.86 -4.87
N LEU A 16 -3.08 0.24 -4.09
CA LEU A 16 -2.15 0.92 -3.20
C LEU A 16 -0.95 1.40 -4.02
N THR A 17 -0.67 2.69 -3.99
CA THR A 17 0.40 3.33 -4.76
C THR A 17 1.39 4.02 -3.85
N ALA A 18 2.68 3.77 -4.04
CA ALA A 18 3.76 4.47 -3.39
C ALA A 18 4.72 5.06 -4.44
N ALA A 19 4.89 6.37 -4.45
CA ALA A 19 5.84 7.07 -5.31
C ALA A 19 7.07 7.47 -4.50
N LEU A 20 8.27 7.12 -4.97
CA LEU A 20 9.53 7.45 -4.31
C LEU A 20 9.98 8.88 -4.58
N ASN A 21 9.37 9.55 -5.57
CA ASN A 21 9.73 10.87 -6.09
C ASN A 21 11.12 10.88 -6.76
N ASP A 22 11.56 9.71 -7.25
CA ASP A 22 12.77 9.51 -8.04
C ASP A 22 12.55 8.32 -8.97
N ASP A 23 12.39 8.61 -10.26
CA ASP A 23 12.05 7.62 -11.28
C ASP A 23 13.24 6.72 -11.65
N SER A 24 14.46 7.06 -11.21
CA SER A 24 15.63 6.20 -11.44
C SER A 24 15.62 4.96 -10.54
N ILE A 25 14.87 5.00 -9.43
CA ILE A 25 14.82 3.91 -8.46
C ILE A 25 13.99 2.75 -9.00
N ASN A 26 14.65 1.62 -9.25
CA ASN A 26 14.03 0.38 -9.73
C ASN A 26 14.41 -0.83 -8.84
N SER A 27 14.94 -0.57 -7.64
CA SER A 27 15.48 -1.56 -6.72
C SER A 27 14.91 -1.38 -5.30
N GLY A 28 15.03 -2.43 -4.49
CA GLY A 28 14.37 -2.50 -3.18
C GLY A 28 12.94 -3.02 -3.28
N LYS A 29 12.15 -2.82 -2.22
CA LYS A 29 10.77 -3.30 -2.12
C LYS A 29 9.91 -2.30 -1.34
N VAL A 30 8.63 -2.21 -1.66
CA VAL A 30 7.66 -1.52 -0.80
C VAL A 30 6.72 -2.54 -0.14
N ILE A 31 6.46 -2.37 1.16
CA ILE A 31 5.40 -3.08 1.87
C ILE A 31 4.30 -2.07 2.20
N PHE A 32 3.05 -2.50 2.04
CA PHE A 32 1.90 -1.75 2.54
C PHE A 32 1.32 -2.39 3.80
N LYS A 33 0.83 -1.54 4.70
CA LYS A 33 0.03 -1.91 5.86
C LYS A 33 -1.27 -1.12 5.83
N ILE A 34 -2.34 -1.74 6.30
CA ILE A 34 -3.62 -1.09 6.56
C ILE A 34 -3.94 -1.27 8.05
N ASN A 35 -4.08 -0.15 8.76
CA ASN A 35 -4.31 -0.10 10.20
C ASN A 35 -3.28 -0.96 10.98
N GLY A 36 -2.00 -0.81 10.63
CA GLY A 36 -0.87 -1.55 11.20
C GLY A 36 -0.73 -3.00 10.74
N LYS A 37 -1.71 -3.58 10.01
CA LYS A 37 -1.65 -4.95 9.50
C LYS A 37 -1.04 -5.00 8.11
N THR A 38 -0.03 -5.85 7.92
CA THR A 38 0.61 -6.05 6.61
C THR A 38 -0.36 -6.61 5.59
N VAL A 39 -0.39 -5.98 4.41
CA VAL A 39 -1.14 -6.45 3.25
C VAL A 39 -0.57 -7.79 2.76
N LYS A 40 -1.45 -8.76 2.56
CA LYS A 40 -1.12 -10.14 2.19
C LYS A 40 -1.97 -10.61 1.02
N ASP A 41 -1.46 -11.56 0.26
CA ASP A 41 -2.22 -12.25 -0.78
C ASP A 41 -3.22 -13.26 -0.20
N ALA A 42 -3.99 -13.91 -1.08
CA ALA A 42 -4.99 -14.91 -0.69
C ALA A 42 -4.38 -16.13 0.06
N ASN A 43 -3.08 -16.38 -0.09
CA ASN A 43 -2.34 -17.46 0.58
C ASN A 43 -1.67 -16.99 1.87
N SER A 44 -2.06 -15.81 2.41
CA SER A 44 -1.48 -15.21 3.61
C SER A 44 0.01 -14.83 3.50
N LYS A 45 0.55 -14.73 2.28
CA LYS A 45 1.93 -14.29 2.04
C LYS A 45 1.98 -12.78 1.92
N VAL A 46 3.02 -12.16 2.50
CA VAL A 46 3.24 -10.71 2.41
C VAL A 46 3.44 -10.30 0.96
N ILE A 47 2.70 -9.29 0.51
CA ILE A 47 2.89 -8.70 -0.81
C ILE A 47 4.03 -7.68 -0.73
N TYR A 48 5.07 -7.91 -1.52
CA TYR A 48 6.15 -6.97 -1.73
C TYR A 48 5.94 -6.30 -3.09
N ALA A 49 5.63 -5.01 -3.10
CA ALA A 49 5.45 -4.27 -4.32
C ALA A 49 6.81 -4.11 -5.03
N LYS A 50 6.85 -4.48 -6.32
CA LYS A 50 7.98 -4.18 -7.19
C LYS A 50 7.94 -2.70 -7.55
N ILE A 51 9.10 -2.06 -7.53
CA ILE A 51 9.24 -0.67 -7.95
C ILE A 51 9.62 -0.67 -9.42
N VAL A 52 8.89 0.12 -10.20
CA VAL A 52 9.16 0.40 -11.60
C VAL A 52 9.10 1.90 -11.77
N ASN A 53 10.19 2.50 -12.24
CA ASN A 53 10.36 3.93 -12.41
C ASN A 53 9.91 4.72 -11.16
N GLY A 54 10.51 4.43 -10.01
CA GLY A 54 10.21 5.11 -8.76
C GLY A 54 8.83 4.83 -8.17
N THR A 55 7.98 4.02 -8.81
CA THR A 55 6.60 3.78 -8.39
C THR A 55 6.36 2.31 -8.06
N ALA A 56 5.70 2.05 -6.93
CA ALA A 56 5.28 0.71 -6.51
C ALA A 56 3.76 0.65 -6.41
N ASN A 57 3.15 -0.33 -7.09
CA ASN A 57 1.70 -0.54 -7.12
C ASN A 57 1.36 -1.94 -6.62
N VAL A 58 0.30 -2.04 -5.82
CA VAL A 58 -0.28 -3.31 -5.35
C VAL A 58 -1.79 -3.26 -5.45
N GLU A 59 -2.37 -4.23 -6.15
CA GLU A 59 -3.81 -4.49 -6.05
C GLU A 59 -4.12 -5.27 -4.77
N TYR A 60 -5.12 -4.81 -4.04
CA TYR A 60 -5.54 -5.41 -2.78
C TYR A 60 -7.06 -5.48 -2.72
N ALA A 61 -7.59 -6.71 -2.68
CA ALA A 61 -8.99 -6.96 -2.43
C ALA A 61 -9.30 -6.70 -0.95
N LEU A 62 -10.17 -5.73 -0.67
CA LEU A 62 -10.60 -5.46 0.70
C LEU A 62 -11.36 -6.67 1.24
N PRO A 63 -10.99 -7.20 2.43
CA PRO A 63 -11.74 -8.29 3.03
C PRO A 63 -13.19 -7.89 3.28
N ALA A 64 -14.13 -8.79 3.01
CA ALA A 64 -15.56 -8.56 3.27
C ALA A 64 -15.86 -8.27 4.77
N SER A 65 -14.96 -8.65 5.67
CA SER A 65 -15.04 -8.38 7.11
C SER A 65 -14.55 -6.98 7.51
N MET A 66 -14.03 -6.20 6.57
CA MET A 66 -13.57 -4.84 6.80
C MET A 66 -14.78 -3.90 6.98
N LYS A 67 -14.79 -3.16 8.09
CA LYS A 67 -15.93 -2.31 8.46
C LYS A 67 -15.93 -1.00 7.66
N VAL A 68 -17.09 -0.37 7.56
CA VAL A 68 -17.17 1.05 7.14
C VAL A 68 -16.45 1.89 8.20
N SER A 69 -15.30 2.45 7.83
CA SER A 69 -14.46 3.27 8.70
C SER A 69 -13.36 3.94 7.89
N SER A 70 -12.69 4.91 8.52
CA SER A 70 -11.36 5.35 8.11
C SER A 70 -10.29 4.41 8.64
N TYR A 71 -9.26 4.15 7.84
CA TYR A 71 -8.11 3.32 8.16
C TYR A 71 -6.82 3.98 7.68
N THR A 72 -5.74 3.85 8.44
CA THR A 72 -4.41 4.34 8.01
C THR A 72 -3.77 3.36 7.03
N ILE A 73 -3.38 3.85 5.86
CA ILE A 73 -2.45 3.16 4.95
C ILE A 73 -1.04 3.59 5.35
N THR A 74 -0.13 2.63 5.54
CA THR A 74 1.30 2.90 5.71
C THR A 74 2.06 2.23 4.58
N ALA A 75 2.78 3.00 3.79
CA ALA A 75 3.72 2.50 2.79
C ALA A 75 5.15 2.63 3.33
N THR A 76 5.90 1.53 3.34
CA THR A 76 7.32 1.53 3.76
C THR A 76 8.19 1.04 2.62
N TYR A 77 9.04 1.92 2.11
CA TYR A 77 10.11 1.57 1.18
C TYR A 77 11.31 1.01 1.94
N MET A 78 11.80 -0.12 1.47
CA MET A 78 13.01 -0.79 1.95
C MET A 78 14.02 -0.84 0.80
N PRO A 79 15.01 0.07 0.78
CA PRO A 79 16.08 0.01 -0.20
C PRO A 79 16.99 -1.20 0.04
N ILE A 80 17.82 -1.52 -0.95
CA ILE A 80 18.90 -2.53 -0.78
C ILE A 80 19.97 -2.01 0.18
N SER A 81 20.24 -0.70 0.12
CA SER A 81 21.18 0.02 0.97
C SER A 81 20.67 1.43 1.21
N GLY A 82 20.86 1.95 2.43
CA GLY A 82 20.40 3.30 2.81
C GLY A 82 19.21 3.27 3.76
N GLU A 83 18.53 4.40 3.87
CA GLU A 83 17.46 4.62 4.84
C GLU A 83 16.09 4.21 4.31
N LYS A 84 15.28 3.64 5.20
CA LYS A 84 13.88 3.33 4.88
C LYS A 84 13.09 4.63 4.78
N LEU A 85 12.22 4.69 3.79
CA LEU A 85 11.24 5.77 3.70
C LEU A 85 9.88 5.23 4.14
N THR A 86 9.10 6.05 4.82
CA THR A 86 7.72 5.72 5.20
C THR A 86 6.82 6.88 4.84
N SER A 87 5.60 6.58 4.40
CA SER A 87 4.54 7.56 4.16
C SER A 87 3.20 6.95 4.58
N GLU A 88 2.31 7.82 5.05
CA GLU A 88 0.98 7.46 5.48
C GLU A 88 -0.08 8.16 4.64
N ALA A 89 -1.21 7.49 4.46
CA ALA A 89 -2.41 8.02 3.82
C ALA A 89 -3.65 7.41 4.49
N THR A 90 -4.83 7.81 4.02
CA THR A 90 -6.11 7.38 4.55
C THR A 90 -6.84 6.51 3.53
N LEU A 91 -7.34 5.36 3.99
CA LEU A 91 -8.35 4.57 3.30
C LEU A 91 -9.70 4.82 3.96
N LEU A 92 -10.62 5.46 3.25
CA LEU A 92 -12.00 5.61 3.66
C LEU A 92 -12.85 4.50 3.04
N VAL A 93 -13.30 3.55 3.86
CA VAL A 93 -14.26 2.53 3.45
C VAL A 93 -15.67 3.03 3.70
N THR A 94 -16.47 3.08 2.64
CA THR A 94 -17.88 3.48 2.64
C THR A 94 -18.79 2.29 2.40
N LYS A 95 -20.07 2.46 2.71
CA LYS A 95 -21.09 1.50 2.30
C LYS A 95 -21.27 1.60 0.78
N GLU A 96 -21.57 0.48 0.13
CA GLU A 96 -22.05 0.46 -1.26
C GLU A 96 -23.35 1.27 -1.41
#